data_AF-A0AB38Q113-F1
#
_entry.id   AF-A0AB38Q113-F1
#
_cell.length_a   1.000
_cell.length_b   1.000
_cell.length_c   1.000
_cell.angle_alpha   90.00
_cell.angle_beta   90.00
_cell.angle_gamma   90.00
#
_symmetry.space_group_name_H-M   'P 1'
#
loop_
_entity.id
_entity.type
_entity.pdbx_description
1 polymer ?
#
loop_
_entity_poly.entity_id
_entity_poly.type
_entity_poly.pdbx_seq_one_letter_code
_entity_poly.pdbx_strand_id
1 'polypeptide(L)'
;MKKRIIATILIFAISLNIEAYYNSTKYMKVVDVQGNVKLEVDVKGSTEIQASKKMIQKPARLGDLLFTRDTIITEASSLTAYLQDRVLLKVEENSSIYLDNTFDKNGNIVFSLHKGEILIVAPMSYKPEYITIYTPDNSTINISGAAIVSYNAGITKVQFLHGYGKLNNTVVGQFREVNLKDGTTKDIVMSAYLRNRINEILRMQYIERVAQANVYKNIAKLSDFTVFNVKQIIAPIEYDFKLER
;
A
#
# COMPACT_ATOMS: atom_id res chain seq x y z
N MET A 1 -48.04 -21.85 -2.25
CA MET A 1 -47.46 -20.63 -1.62
C MET A 1 -46.21 -20.90 -0.76
N LYS A 2 -46.15 -21.95 0.09
CA LYS A 2 -44.99 -22.23 0.97
C LYS A 2 -43.62 -22.41 0.26
N LYS A 3 -43.57 -22.97 -0.96
CA LYS A 3 -42.31 -23.17 -1.72
C LYS A 3 -41.63 -21.86 -2.20
N ARG A 4 -42.40 -20.80 -2.48
CA ARG A 4 -41.83 -19.50 -2.92
C ARG A 4 -41.16 -18.75 -1.76
N ILE A 5 -41.74 -18.82 -0.56
CA ILE A 5 -41.19 -18.17 0.64
C ILE A 5 -39.85 -18.80 1.04
N ILE A 6 -39.73 -20.13 0.96
CA ILE A 6 -38.48 -20.86 1.27
C ILE A 6 -37.37 -20.48 0.30
N ALA A 7 -37.67 -20.36 -1.00
CA ALA A 7 -36.67 -19.95 -2.01
C ALA A 7 -36.18 -18.51 -1.78
N THR A 8 -37.06 -17.57 -1.44
CA THR A 8 -36.68 -16.18 -1.14
C THR A 8 -35.82 -16.08 0.12
N ILE A 9 -36.15 -16.83 1.18
CA ILE A 9 -35.35 -16.88 2.41
C ILE A 9 -33.96 -17.48 2.15
N LEU A 10 -33.87 -18.53 1.32
CA LEU A 10 -32.60 -19.17 0.97
C LEU A 10 -31.70 -18.22 0.15
N ILE A 11 -32.26 -17.48 -0.81
CA ILE A 11 -31.52 -16.47 -1.58
C ILE A 11 -31.03 -15.36 -0.65
N PHE A 12 -31.89 -14.84 0.24
CA PHE A 12 -31.48 -13.82 1.22
C PHE A 12 -30.37 -14.31 2.17
N ALA A 13 -30.47 -15.54 2.67
CA ALA A 13 -29.45 -16.11 3.55
C ALA A 13 -28.10 -16.31 2.83
N ILE A 14 -28.12 -16.70 1.55
CA ILE A 14 -26.90 -16.81 0.73
C ILE A 14 -26.32 -15.41 0.46
N SER A 15 -27.15 -14.43 0.10
CA SER A 15 -26.71 -13.04 -0.11
C SER A 15 -26.08 -12.43 1.13
N LEU A 16 -26.69 -12.63 2.30
CA LEU A 16 -26.17 -12.14 3.59
C LEU A 16 -24.85 -12.83 3.99
N ASN A 17 -24.71 -14.13 3.71
CA ASN A 17 -23.45 -14.84 3.97
C ASN A 17 -22.34 -14.45 2.98
N ILE A 18 -22.69 -14.20 1.72
CA ILE A 18 -21.76 -13.67 0.73
C ILE A 18 -21.33 -12.25 1.12
N GLU A 19 -22.27 -11.36 1.47
CA GLU A 19 -21.95 -9.99 1.89
C GLU A 19 -21.15 -9.96 3.21
N ALA A 20 -21.43 -10.85 4.16
CA ALA A 20 -20.63 -11.02 5.37
C ALA A 20 -19.22 -11.55 5.06
N TYR A 21 -19.07 -12.52 4.16
CA TYR A 21 -17.76 -13.00 3.71
C TYR A 21 -16.98 -11.92 2.94
N TYR A 22 -17.65 -11.19 2.04
CA TYR A 22 -17.08 -10.06 1.30
C TYR A 22 -16.64 -8.92 2.23
N ASN A 23 -17.39 -8.63 3.30
CA ASN A 23 -17.00 -7.62 4.29
C ASN A 23 -15.91 -8.13 5.25
N SER A 24 -15.86 -9.44 5.54
CA SER A 24 -14.83 -10.04 6.40
C SER A 24 -13.41 -10.00 5.80
N THR A 25 -13.28 -9.73 4.50
CA THR A 25 -12.00 -9.63 3.80
C THR A 25 -11.53 -8.19 3.57
N LYS A 26 -12.31 -7.19 4.00
CA LYS A 26 -12.02 -5.76 3.82
C LYS A 26 -11.45 -5.16 5.10
N TYR A 27 -10.20 -5.53 5.42
CA TYR A 27 -9.48 -5.01 6.57
C TYR A 27 -8.02 -4.67 6.21
N MET A 28 -7.43 -3.81 7.02
CA MET A 28 -5.98 -3.64 7.09
C MET A 28 -5.51 -4.14 8.46
N LYS A 29 -4.63 -5.13 8.48
CA LYS A 29 -4.08 -5.64 9.74
C LYS A 29 -2.75 -4.96 10.00
N VAL A 30 -2.58 -4.35 11.17
CA VAL A 30 -1.29 -3.80 11.60
C VAL A 30 -0.33 -4.96 11.89
N VAL A 31 0.82 -4.97 11.22
CA VAL A 31 1.84 -6.04 11.30
C VAL A 31 3.18 -5.56 11.85
N ASP A 32 3.40 -4.26 11.91
CA ASP A 32 4.53 -3.65 12.62
C ASP A 32 4.18 -2.22 13.03
N VAL A 33 4.67 -1.78 14.19
CA VAL A 33 4.52 -0.40 14.70
C VAL A 33 5.80 0.01 15.40
N GLN A 34 6.39 1.11 14.97
CA GLN A 34 7.53 1.73 15.64
C GLN A 34 7.09 3.06 16.25
N GLY A 35 7.06 3.16 17.58
CA GLY A 35 6.61 4.36 18.28
C GLY A 35 5.09 4.42 18.52
N ASN A 36 4.56 5.63 18.69
CA ASN A 36 3.16 5.89 19.01
C ASN A 36 2.41 6.45 17.79
N VAL A 37 1.85 5.55 16.99
CA VAL A 37 1.06 5.95 15.81
C VAL A 37 -0.36 6.28 16.24
N LYS A 38 -0.82 7.49 15.91
CA LYS A 38 -2.18 7.96 16.23
C LYS A 38 -3.15 7.48 15.15
N LEU A 39 -4.23 6.86 15.59
CA LEU A 39 -5.37 6.51 14.75
C LEU A 39 -6.54 7.42 15.14
N GLU A 40 -7.08 8.15 14.18
CA GLU A 40 -8.27 8.98 14.37
C GLU A 40 -9.46 8.34 13.66
N VAL A 41 -10.50 8.00 14.42
CA VAL A 41 -11.67 7.27 13.90
C VAL A 41 -12.87 8.21 13.81
N ASP A 42 -13.55 8.23 12.65
CA ASP A 42 -14.82 8.96 12.47
C ASP A 42 -16.01 8.12 12.98
N VAL A 43 -16.73 8.64 13.98
CA VAL A 43 -17.85 7.93 14.63
C VAL A 43 -19.15 8.19 13.89
N LYS A 44 -19.73 7.16 13.25
CA LYS A 44 -21.08 7.23 12.68
C LYS A 44 -22.14 7.29 13.79
N GLY A 45 -22.98 8.33 13.83
CA GLY A 45 -24.25 8.28 14.56
C GLY A 45 -24.82 9.54 15.21
N SER A 46 -24.20 10.73 15.15
CA SER A 46 -24.82 11.93 15.72
C SER A 46 -25.79 12.59 14.74
N THR A 47 -27.07 12.28 14.88
CA THR A 47 -28.15 13.12 14.36
C THR A 47 -28.15 14.45 15.09
N GLU A 48 -28.04 15.51 14.28
CA GLU A 48 -28.35 16.92 14.59
C GLU A 48 -27.40 17.70 15.53
N ILE A 49 -26.73 18.69 14.92
CA ILE A 49 -26.24 19.96 15.51
C ILE A 49 -25.01 19.88 16.47
N GLN A 50 -24.39 18.71 16.65
CA GLN A 50 -23.00 18.61 17.16
C GLN A 50 -22.05 18.01 16.12
N ALA A 51 -21.87 18.71 15.00
CA ALA A 51 -20.92 18.37 13.94
C ALA A 51 -19.44 18.61 14.32
N SER A 52 -19.07 18.47 15.60
CA SER A 52 -17.70 18.14 15.97
C SER A 52 -17.61 16.62 15.96
N LYS A 53 -17.14 16.06 14.83
CA LYS A 53 -16.75 14.64 14.73
C LYS A 53 -16.03 14.26 16.01
N LYS A 54 -16.60 13.36 16.81
CA LYS A 54 -15.95 12.88 18.04
C LYS A 54 -14.80 11.98 17.63
N MET A 55 -13.68 12.59 17.26
CA MET A 55 -12.45 11.88 16.90
C MET A 55 -11.91 11.21 18.15
N ILE A 56 -11.84 9.87 18.13
CA ILE A 56 -11.16 9.11 19.17
C ILE A 56 -9.75 8.86 18.69
N GLN A 57 -8.76 9.38 19.44
CA GLN A 57 -7.36 9.08 19.23
C GLN A 57 -6.99 7.83 20.04
N LYS A 58 -6.52 6.79 19.36
CA LYS A 58 -5.93 5.60 20.00
C LYS A 58 -4.54 5.32 19.43
N PRO A 59 -3.60 4.82 20.24
CA PRO A 59 -2.34 4.31 19.70
C PRO A 59 -2.60 3.02 18.92
N ALA A 60 -2.00 2.88 17.74
CA ALA A 60 -2.02 1.64 16.98
C ALA A 60 -1.22 0.54 17.70
N ARG A 61 -1.71 -0.70 17.67
CA ARG A 61 -1.03 -1.87 18.21
C ARG A 61 -0.87 -2.95 17.14
N LEU A 62 0.15 -3.77 17.31
CA LEU A 62 0.32 -4.98 16.49
C LEU A 62 -0.95 -5.84 16.55
N GLY A 63 -1.48 -6.19 15.38
CA GLY A 63 -2.70 -6.99 15.24
C GLY A 63 -4.00 -6.18 15.20
N ASP A 64 -3.95 -4.86 15.41
CA ASP A 64 -5.13 -4.00 15.23
C ASP A 64 -5.68 -4.13 13.81
N LEU A 65 -7.00 -4.15 13.69
CA LEU A 65 -7.71 -4.05 12.42
C LEU A 65 -8.12 -2.60 12.20
N LEU A 66 -7.69 -2.03 11.08
CA LEU A 66 -8.05 -0.68 10.64
C LEU A 66 -9.14 -0.79 9.57
N PHE A 67 -10.07 0.17 9.61
CA PHE A 67 -11.25 0.18 8.75
C PHE A 67 -11.33 1.45 7.90
N THR A 68 -12.27 1.47 6.96
CA THR A 68 -12.38 2.39 5.82
C THR A 68 -12.73 3.85 6.15
N ARG A 69 -12.39 4.33 7.35
CA ARG A 69 -12.62 5.70 7.84
C ARG A 69 -11.57 6.18 8.84
N ASP A 70 -10.53 5.39 9.07
CA ASP A 70 -9.49 5.78 10.03
C ASP A 70 -8.48 6.71 9.33
N THR A 71 -8.00 7.71 10.06
CA THR A 71 -6.82 8.47 9.66
C THR A 71 -5.63 7.94 10.43
N ILE A 72 -4.55 7.59 9.72
CA ILE A 72 -3.28 7.18 10.33
C ILE A 72 -2.34 8.38 10.30
N ILE A 73 -1.86 8.79 11.47
CA ILE A 73 -0.89 9.89 11.64
C ILE A 73 0.31 9.34 12.39
N THR A 74 1.49 9.44 11.77
CA THR A 74 2.69 8.78 12.29
C THR A 74 3.64 9.69 13.06
N GLU A 75 3.65 11.01 12.87
CA GLU A 75 4.58 11.91 13.59
C GLU A 75 6.05 11.43 13.55
N ALA A 76 6.68 11.05 14.66
CA ALA A 76 8.05 10.47 14.68
C ALA A 76 8.04 8.93 14.74
N SER A 77 6.95 8.30 14.34
CA SER A 77 6.67 6.86 14.40
C SER A 77 6.47 6.29 13.00
N SER A 78 6.34 4.97 12.84
CA SER A 78 5.94 4.35 11.56
C SER A 78 5.01 3.17 11.78
N LEU A 79 4.22 2.83 10.75
CA LEU A 79 3.25 1.74 10.79
C LEU A 79 3.35 0.89 9.53
N THR A 80 3.42 -0.43 9.68
CA THR A 80 3.26 -1.37 8.55
C THR A 80 1.95 -2.12 8.70
N ALA A 81 1.17 -2.18 7.62
CA ALA A 81 -0.09 -2.90 7.53
C ALA A 81 -0.08 -3.92 6.39
N TYR A 82 -0.78 -5.02 6.60
CA TYR A 82 -1.06 -6.05 5.62
C TYR A 82 -2.53 -5.97 5.21
N LEU A 83 -2.76 -5.55 3.97
CA LEU A 83 -4.08 -5.25 3.42
C LEU A 83 -4.57 -6.49 2.68
N GLN A 84 -5.73 -7.01 3.11
CA GLN A 84 -6.38 -8.21 2.56
C GLN A 84 -5.45 -9.42 2.38
N ASP A 85 -4.45 -9.55 3.25
CA ASP A 85 -3.39 -10.55 3.17
C ASP A 85 -2.65 -10.60 1.82
N ARG A 86 -2.54 -9.46 1.12
CA ARG A 86 -2.00 -9.42 -0.24
C ARG A 86 -1.08 -8.25 -0.50
N VAL A 87 -1.27 -7.13 0.18
CA VAL A 87 -0.50 -5.91 -0.06
C VAL A 87 0.14 -5.47 1.25
N LEU A 88 1.43 -5.15 1.21
CA LEU A 88 2.11 -4.51 2.33
C LEU A 88 2.12 -3.01 2.07
N LEU A 89 1.69 -2.26 3.07
CA LEU A 89 1.74 -0.81 3.11
C LEU A 89 2.53 -0.41 4.36
N LYS A 90 3.63 0.30 4.18
CA LYS A 90 4.29 1.01 5.28
C LYS A 90 4.01 2.50 5.14
N VAL A 91 3.54 3.09 6.23
CA VAL A 91 3.38 4.52 6.44
C VAL A 91 4.59 5.00 7.20
N GLU A 92 5.41 5.82 6.54
CA GLU A 92 6.67 6.30 7.09
C GLU A 92 6.44 7.35 8.19
N GLU A 93 7.51 7.74 8.85
CA GLU A 93 7.52 8.89 9.74
C GLU A 93 7.00 10.15 9.04
N ASN A 94 6.42 11.04 9.84
CA ASN A 94 5.90 12.36 9.47
C ASN A 94 4.85 12.31 8.35
N SER A 95 4.08 11.22 8.31
CA SER A 95 3.12 10.93 7.26
C SER A 95 1.68 10.91 7.79
N SER A 96 0.74 11.18 6.89
CA SER A 96 -0.68 11.03 7.16
C SER A 96 -1.40 10.39 5.98
N ILE A 97 -2.16 9.34 6.28
CA ILE A 97 -3.03 8.68 5.30
C ILE A 97 -4.48 8.67 5.76
N TYR A 98 -5.38 8.90 4.83
CA TYR A 98 -6.82 8.92 5.04
C TYR A 98 -7.39 7.68 4.37
N LEU A 99 -8.03 6.82 5.15
CA LEU A 99 -8.60 5.57 4.68
C LEU A 99 -10.02 5.75 4.14
N ASP A 100 -10.30 6.85 3.43
CA ASP A 100 -11.64 7.23 2.95
C ASP A 100 -12.21 6.22 1.95
N ASN A 101 -12.99 5.25 2.44
CA ASN A 101 -13.46 4.10 1.66
C ASN A 101 -12.31 3.24 1.12
N THR A 102 -11.39 2.79 1.99
CA THR A 102 -10.25 1.91 1.66
C THR A 102 -10.55 0.79 0.69
N PHE A 103 -11.78 0.27 0.71
CA PHE A 103 -12.21 -0.77 -0.21
C PHE A 103 -13.41 -0.29 -1.02
N ASP A 104 -13.23 -0.15 -2.33
CA ASP A 104 -14.33 0.20 -3.22
C ASP A 104 -15.36 -0.95 -3.32
N LYS A 105 -16.41 -0.74 -4.11
CA LYS A 105 -17.45 -1.76 -4.35
C LYS A 105 -16.92 -3.05 -4.99
N ASN A 106 -15.79 -2.98 -5.69
CA ASN A 106 -15.14 -4.12 -6.33
C ASN A 106 -14.08 -4.78 -5.42
N GLY A 107 -13.80 -4.19 -4.24
CA GLY A 107 -12.75 -4.64 -3.33
C GLY A 107 -11.35 -4.14 -3.69
N ASN A 108 -11.24 -3.14 -4.57
CA ASN A 108 -9.97 -2.47 -4.83
C ASN A 108 -9.59 -1.59 -3.64
N ILE A 109 -8.29 -1.48 -3.39
CA ILE A 109 -7.71 -0.66 -2.33
C ILE A 109 -7.67 0.81 -2.80
N VAL A 110 -8.26 1.72 -2.03
CA VAL A 110 -8.35 3.15 -2.36
C VAL A 110 -8.11 4.01 -1.13
N PHE A 111 -7.06 4.82 -1.09
CA PHE A 111 -6.82 5.73 0.04
C PHE A 111 -6.11 7.01 -0.40
N SER A 112 -6.00 7.98 0.50
CA SER A 112 -5.36 9.26 0.20
C SER A 112 -4.11 9.47 1.05
N LEU A 113 -2.99 9.83 0.42
CA LEU A 113 -1.77 10.27 1.09
C LEU A 113 -1.81 11.80 1.25
N HIS A 114 -2.06 12.27 2.47
CA HIS A 114 -2.21 13.70 2.76
C HIS A 114 -0.88 14.38 3.10
N LYS A 115 0.12 13.61 3.53
CA LYS A 115 1.46 14.10 3.86
C LYS A 115 2.45 12.95 3.95
N GLY A 116 3.71 13.21 3.62
CA GLY A 116 4.83 12.35 3.94
C GLY A 116 5.07 11.30 2.87
N GLU A 117 5.32 10.07 3.28
CA GLU A 117 5.78 8.99 2.41
C GLU A 117 5.18 7.63 2.81
N ILE A 118 4.96 6.80 1.80
CA ILE A 118 4.53 5.43 1.96
C ILE A 118 5.35 4.51 1.07
N LEU A 119 5.56 3.29 1.55
CA LEU A 119 6.08 2.17 0.77
C LEU A 119 4.96 1.19 0.51
N ILE A 120 4.77 0.79 -0.74
CA ILE A 120 3.79 -0.21 -1.12
C ILE A 120 4.50 -1.35 -1.81
N VAL A 121 4.13 -2.56 -1.42
CA VAL A 121 4.55 -3.79 -2.08
C VAL A 121 3.32 -4.63 -2.35
N ALA A 122 3.08 -4.93 -3.63
CA ALA A 122 1.96 -5.73 -4.10
C ALA A 122 2.41 -6.74 -5.15
N PRO A 123 1.65 -7.82 -5.38
CA PRO A 123 1.91 -8.74 -6.47
C PRO A 123 1.76 -8.05 -7.83
N MET A 124 2.72 -8.27 -8.72
CA MET A 124 2.67 -7.74 -10.10
C MET A 124 1.56 -8.35 -10.96
N SER A 125 0.96 -9.46 -10.52
CA SER A 125 -0.18 -10.08 -11.20
C SER A 125 -1.46 -9.24 -11.09
N TYR A 126 -1.48 -8.22 -10.24
CA TYR A 126 -2.64 -7.37 -10.08
C TYR A 126 -2.70 -6.30 -11.15
N LYS A 127 -3.93 -5.96 -11.58
CA LYS A 127 -4.15 -4.81 -12.43
C LYS A 127 -3.79 -3.54 -11.64
N PRO A 128 -3.16 -2.53 -12.26
CA PRO A 128 -2.79 -1.29 -11.55
C PRO A 128 -3.95 -0.64 -10.79
N GLU A 129 -5.17 -0.75 -11.32
CA GLU A 129 -6.39 -0.18 -10.72
C GLU A 129 -6.78 -0.84 -9.39
N TYR A 130 -6.16 -1.97 -9.02
CA TYR A 130 -6.41 -2.65 -7.75
C TYR A 130 -5.96 -1.82 -6.55
N ILE A 131 -4.93 -0.98 -6.71
CA ILE A 131 -4.47 -0.04 -5.68
C ILE A 131 -4.54 1.35 -6.29
N THR A 132 -5.35 2.23 -5.71
CA THR A 132 -5.46 3.63 -6.10
C THR A 132 -5.12 4.52 -4.93
N ILE A 133 -4.26 5.49 -5.17
CA ILE A 133 -3.83 6.46 -4.17
C ILE A 133 -4.08 7.84 -4.71
N TYR A 134 -4.72 8.66 -3.90
CA TYR A 134 -4.93 10.07 -4.18
C TYR A 134 -4.00 10.93 -3.33
N THR A 135 -3.64 12.09 -3.86
CA THR A 135 -2.92 13.13 -3.14
C THR A 135 -3.64 14.47 -3.28
N PRO A 136 -3.47 15.42 -2.33
CA PRO A 136 -4.20 16.69 -2.36
C PRO A 136 -3.93 17.58 -3.58
N ASP A 137 -2.86 17.33 -4.35
CA ASP A 137 -2.60 17.99 -5.63
C ASP A 137 -3.39 17.39 -6.81
N ASN A 138 -4.44 16.60 -6.52
CA ASN A 138 -5.29 15.88 -7.46
C ASN A 138 -4.57 14.80 -8.28
N SER A 139 -3.42 14.32 -7.83
CA SER A 139 -2.77 13.19 -8.49
C SER A 139 -3.50 11.88 -8.19
N THR A 140 -3.56 11.01 -9.21
CA THR A 140 -4.06 9.64 -9.12
C THR A 140 -2.93 8.67 -9.43
N ILE A 141 -2.62 7.80 -8.48
CA ILE A 141 -1.51 6.85 -8.55
C ILE A 141 -2.07 5.43 -8.47
N ASN A 142 -1.85 4.65 -9.52
CA ASN A 142 -2.21 3.25 -9.60
C ASN A 142 -0.97 2.37 -9.64
N ILE A 143 -0.92 1.32 -8.83
CA ILE A 143 0.31 0.53 -8.61
C ILE A 143 0.05 -0.97 -8.83
N SER A 144 0.93 -1.60 -9.58
CA SER A 144 1.12 -3.05 -9.67
C SER A 144 2.60 -3.38 -9.47
N GLY A 145 2.95 -3.93 -8.30
CA GLY A 145 4.33 -4.15 -7.89
C GLY A 145 4.71 -3.32 -6.66
N ALA A 146 5.93 -2.79 -6.63
CA ALA A 146 6.46 -2.01 -5.52
C ALA A 146 6.77 -0.58 -5.90
N ALA A 147 6.34 0.36 -5.06
CA ALA A 147 6.58 1.79 -5.26
C ALA A 147 6.77 2.53 -3.93
N ILE A 148 7.54 3.61 -4.01
CA ILE A 148 7.60 4.66 -3.00
C ILE A 148 6.73 5.80 -3.51
N VAL A 149 5.79 6.26 -2.69
CA VAL A 149 4.94 7.42 -3.01
C VAL A 149 5.14 8.44 -1.92
N SER A 150 5.47 9.67 -2.29
CA SER A 150 5.61 10.77 -1.35
C SER A 150 4.80 11.98 -1.78
N TYR A 151 4.22 12.67 -0.81
CA TYR A 151 3.55 13.95 -0.97
C TYR A 151 4.09 14.92 0.07
N ASN A 152 4.99 15.80 -0.38
CA ASN A 152 5.68 16.77 0.47
C ASN A 152 5.65 18.15 -0.17
N ALA A 153 5.31 19.18 0.60
CA ALA A 153 5.27 20.58 0.16
C ALA A 153 4.45 20.80 -1.14
N GLY A 154 3.32 20.09 -1.29
CA GLY A 154 2.47 20.20 -2.49
C GLY A 154 3.02 19.51 -3.73
N ILE A 155 3.95 18.57 -3.57
CA ILE A 155 4.57 17.83 -4.67
C ILE A 155 4.40 16.34 -4.43
N THR A 156 3.72 15.67 -5.35
CA THR A 156 3.69 14.21 -5.41
C THR A 156 4.85 13.66 -6.23
N LYS A 157 5.62 12.74 -5.65
CA LYS A 157 6.64 11.96 -6.34
C LYS A 157 6.38 10.48 -6.19
N VAL A 158 6.58 9.73 -7.27
CA VAL A 158 6.42 8.27 -7.30
C VAL A 158 7.67 7.62 -7.86
N GLN A 159 8.22 6.64 -7.15
CA GLN A 159 9.35 5.83 -7.59
C GLN A 159 8.91 4.37 -7.71
N PHE A 160 8.82 3.84 -8.93
CA PHE A 160 8.50 2.42 -9.14
C PHE A 160 9.76 1.58 -8.98
N LEU A 161 9.88 0.89 -7.84
CA LEU A 161 11.02 0.03 -7.55
C LEU A 161 10.99 -1.28 -8.33
N HIS A 162 9.79 -1.80 -8.62
CA HIS A 162 9.58 -3.02 -9.39
C HIS A 162 8.12 -3.06 -9.87
N GLY A 163 7.86 -3.56 -11.08
CA GLY A 163 6.52 -3.59 -11.66
C GLY A 163 6.17 -2.35 -12.49
N TYR A 164 4.91 -1.92 -12.44
CA TYR A 164 4.41 -0.82 -13.27
C TYR A 164 3.16 -0.18 -12.65
N GLY A 165 2.72 0.94 -13.21
CA GLY A 165 1.54 1.63 -12.74
C GLY A 165 0.95 2.60 -13.74
N LYS A 166 -0.04 3.35 -13.30
CA LYS A 166 -0.58 4.51 -14.02
C LYS A 166 -0.54 5.73 -13.12
N LEU A 167 0.02 6.82 -13.61
CA LEU A 167 0.05 8.11 -12.93
C LEU A 167 -0.74 9.11 -13.76
N ASN A 168 -1.86 9.63 -13.23
CA ASN A 168 -2.78 10.50 -13.97
C ASN A 168 -3.14 9.92 -15.35
N ASN A 169 -3.44 8.62 -15.39
CA ASN A 169 -3.71 7.82 -16.60
C ASN A 169 -2.53 7.53 -17.54
N THR A 170 -1.32 8.02 -17.24
CA THR A 170 -0.10 7.71 -18.00
C THR A 170 0.56 6.45 -17.46
N VAL A 171 0.83 5.47 -18.32
CA VAL A 171 1.51 4.23 -17.90
C VAL A 171 2.98 4.51 -17.62
N VAL A 172 3.47 4.01 -16.48
CA VAL A 172 4.87 4.15 -16.07
C VAL A 172 5.40 2.79 -15.65
N GLY A 173 6.58 2.43 -16.15
CA GLY A 173 7.26 1.17 -15.82
C GLY A 173 8.18 1.28 -14.61
N GLN A 174 8.77 0.14 -14.24
CA GLN A 174 9.77 0.04 -13.18
C GLN A 174 11.01 0.90 -13.44
N PHE A 175 11.70 1.19 -12.33
CA PHE A 175 12.95 1.95 -12.24
C PHE A 175 12.81 3.40 -12.70
N ARG A 176 11.59 3.92 -12.65
CA ARG A 176 11.27 5.31 -12.97
C ARG A 176 10.85 6.06 -11.73
N GLU A 177 11.40 7.26 -11.58
CA GLU A 177 10.89 8.30 -10.70
C GLU A 177 10.10 9.30 -11.54
N VAL A 178 8.93 9.67 -11.06
CA VAL A 178 8.06 10.68 -11.68
C VAL A 178 7.69 11.73 -10.65
N ASN A 179 7.86 12.99 -11.00
CA ASN A 179 7.31 14.14 -10.27
C ASN A 179 6.00 14.56 -10.95
N LEU A 180 4.88 14.49 -10.24
CA LEU A 180 3.57 14.74 -10.82
C LEU A 180 3.19 16.22 -10.87
N LYS A 181 3.97 17.10 -10.24
CA LYS A 181 3.76 18.55 -10.36
C LYS A 181 4.18 19.08 -11.73
N ASP A 182 5.29 18.59 -12.28
CA ASP A 182 5.87 19.04 -13.54
C ASP A 182 5.94 17.95 -14.63
N GLY A 183 5.53 16.72 -14.30
CA GLY A 183 5.55 15.57 -15.21
C GLY A 183 6.94 15.02 -15.50
N THR A 184 7.99 15.52 -14.82
CA THR A 184 9.36 15.09 -15.08
C THR A 184 9.53 13.62 -14.70
N THR A 185 10.15 12.86 -15.61
CA THR A 185 10.44 11.44 -15.44
C THR A 185 11.93 11.21 -15.60
N LYS A 186 12.54 10.43 -14.70
CA LYS A 186 13.95 10.04 -14.79
C LYS A 186 14.14 8.60 -14.32
N ASP A 187 15.28 8.01 -14.69
CA ASP A 187 15.69 6.73 -14.14
C ASP A 187 16.03 6.85 -12.66
N ILE A 188 15.70 5.82 -11.90
CA ILE A 188 16.06 5.71 -10.49
C ILE A 188 17.56 5.42 -10.39
N VAL A 189 18.21 6.15 -9.48
CA VAL A 189 19.64 6.00 -9.18
C VAL A 189 19.79 5.56 -7.73
N MET A 190 20.64 4.57 -7.49
CA MET A 190 20.93 4.07 -6.16
C MET A 190 21.49 5.19 -5.27
N SER A 191 20.94 5.30 -4.07
CA SER A 191 21.39 6.21 -3.02
C SER A 191 21.25 5.54 -1.66
N ALA A 192 21.91 6.07 -0.63
CA ALA A 192 21.78 5.58 0.75
C ALA A 192 20.31 5.57 1.22
N TYR A 193 19.56 6.62 0.91
CA TYR A 193 18.13 6.71 1.19
C TYR A 193 17.35 5.56 0.53
N LEU A 194 17.55 5.34 -0.77
CA LEU A 194 16.84 4.30 -1.49
C LEU A 194 17.20 2.90 -1.00
N ARG A 195 18.48 2.67 -0.68
CA ARG A 195 18.96 1.43 -0.09
C ARG A 195 18.27 1.15 1.25
N ASN A 196 18.09 2.18 2.08
CA ASN A 196 17.36 2.05 3.34
C ASN A 196 15.90 1.63 3.10
N ARG A 197 15.20 2.25 2.14
CA ARG A 197 13.83 1.87 1.78
C ARG A 197 13.72 0.44 1.27
N ILE A 198 14.67 -0.01 0.47
CA ILE A 198 14.71 -1.40 -0.02
C ILE A 198 14.98 -2.37 1.15
N ASN A 199 15.87 -2.02 2.07
CA ASN A 199 16.13 -2.82 3.27
C ASN A 199 14.92 -2.90 4.20
N GLU A 200 14.11 -1.83 4.29
CA GLU A 200 12.85 -1.83 5.01
C GLU A 200 11.85 -2.81 4.38
N ILE A 201 11.70 -2.78 3.05
CA ILE A 201 10.87 -3.75 2.30
C ILE A 201 11.31 -5.19 2.61
N LEU A 202 12.61 -5.47 2.59
CA LEU A 202 13.15 -6.80 2.88
C LEU A 202 12.90 -7.27 4.31
N ARG A 203 12.63 -6.36 5.25
CA ARG A 203 12.34 -6.66 6.66
C ARG A 203 10.85 -6.72 6.97
N MET A 204 9.98 -6.35 6.02
CA MET A 204 8.54 -6.37 6.25
C MET A 204 8.04 -7.79 6.51
N GLN A 205 7.24 -7.94 7.56
CA GLN A 205 6.54 -9.20 7.80
C GLN A 205 5.70 -9.56 6.57
N TYR A 206 5.73 -10.83 6.15
CA TYR A 206 5.01 -11.37 4.98
C TYR A 206 5.54 -10.96 3.60
N ILE A 207 6.72 -10.33 3.48
CA ILE A 207 7.28 -9.95 2.16
C ILE A 207 7.32 -11.11 1.16
N GLU A 208 7.74 -12.29 1.59
CA GLU A 208 7.83 -13.51 0.76
C GLU A 208 6.45 -14.03 0.27
N ARG A 209 5.35 -13.59 0.89
CA ARG A 209 3.98 -13.92 0.42
C ARG A 209 3.46 -12.96 -0.64
N VAL A 210 4.07 -11.77 -0.74
CA VAL A 210 3.56 -10.66 -1.55
C VAL A 210 4.44 -10.42 -2.78
N ALA A 211 5.74 -10.63 -2.66
CA ALA A 211 6.69 -10.39 -3.74
C ALA A 211 7.90 -11.33 -3.66
N GLN A 212 8.62 -11.44 -4.77
CA GLN A 212 9.87 -12.19 -4.84
C GLN A 212 10.98 -11.38 -4.15
N ALA A 213 11.29 -11.69 -2.90
CA ALA A 213 12.25 -10.91 -2.11
C ALA A 213 13.64 -10.81 -2.75
N ASN A 214 14.04 -11.80 -3.56
CA ASN A 214 15.31 -11.82 -4.27
C ASN A 214 15.49 -10.63 -5.23
N VAL A 215 14.40 -10.10 -5.81
CA VAL A 215 14.46 -8.88 -6.62
C VAL A 215 15.02 -7.73 -5.79
N TYR A 216 14.46 -7.50 -4.61
CA TYR A 216 14.90 -6.42 -3.72
C TYR A 216 16.29 -6.69 -3.13
N LYS A 217 16.65 -7.96 -2.84
CA LYS A 217 18.01 -8.33 -2.41
C LYS A 217 19.05 -7.97 -3.48
N ASN A 218 18.75 -8.20 -4.75
CA ASN A 218 19.65 -7.87 -5.85
C ASN A 218 19.79 -6.35 -6.02
N ILE A 219 18.67 -5.61 -5.94
CA ILE A 219 18.70 -4.14 -6.00
C ILE A 219 19.51 -3.59 -4.81
N ALA A 220 19.32 -4.12 -3.59
CA ALA A 220 20.02 -3.67 -2.38
C ALA A 220 21.55 -3.86 -2.42
N LYS A 221 22.08 -4.67 -3.35
CA LYS A 221 23.53 -4.90 -3.54
C LYS A 221 24.17 -3.94 -4.55
N LEU A 222 23.38 -3.17 -5.30
CA LEU A 222 23.93 -2.23 -6.28
C LEU A 222 24.79 -1.18 -5.59
N SER A 223 25.88 -0.76 -6.23
CA SER A 223 26.72 0.34 -5.74
C SER A 223 25.96 1.66 -5.74
N ASP A 224 26.34 2.61 -4.89
CA ASP A 224 25.78 3.95 -4.95
C ASP A 224 25.98 4.58 -6.33
N PHE A 225 25.07 5.46 -6.73
CA PHE A 225 25.02 6.10 -8.05
C PHE A 225 24.73 5.16 -9.23
N THR A 226 24.49 3.87 -8.98
CA THR A 226 24.08 2.92 -10.01
C THR A 226 22.66 3.23 -10.50
N VAL A 227 22.52 3.46 -11.81
CA VAL A 227 21.20 3.55 -12.46
C VAL A 227 20.56 2.16 -12.49
N PHE A 228 19.31 2.08 -12.03
CA PHE A 228 18.56 0.83 -12.00
C PHE A 228 18.24 0.39 -13.44
N ASN A 229 18.49 -0.88 -13.76
CA ASN A 229 18.09 -1.46 -15.03
C ASN A 229 17.66 -2.92 -14.90
N VAL A 230 16.92 -3.41 -15.90
CA VAL A 230 16.34 -4.77 -15.91
C VAL A 230 17.40 -5.87 -15.80
N LYS A 231 18.61 -5.66 -16.35
CA LYS A 231 19.68 -6.67 -16.35
C LYS A 231 20.21 -6.94 -14.94
N GLN A 232 20.13 -5.97 -14.04
CA GLN A 232 20.59 -6.10 -12.65
C GLN A 232 19.68 -6.96 -11.77
N ILE A 233 18.45 -7.23 -12.21
CA ILE A 233 17.45 -7.98 -11.43
C ILE A 233 17.34 -9.43 -11.88
N ILE A 234 17.73 -9.71 -13.13
CA ILE A 234 17.86 -11.06 -13.71
C ILE A 234 19.26 -11.63 -13.42
N ALA A 235 19.92 -11.26 -12.31
CA ALA A 235 21.08 -12.04 -11.89
C ALA A 235 20.58 -13.48 -11.68
N PRO A 236 21.09 -14.47 -12.44
CA PRO A 236 20.67 -15.84 -12.26
C PRO A 236 20.95 -16.25 -10.81
N ILE A 237 20.17 -17.19 -10.31
CA ILE A 237 20.60 -17.97 -9.16
C ILE A 237 21.97 -18.52 -9.56
N GLU A 238 23.05 -17.96 -9.03
CA GLU A 238 24.33 -18.68 -8.97
C GLU A 238 24.01 -19.89 -8.10
N TYR A 239 23.60 -20.97 -8.76
CA TYR A 239 23.73 -22.30 -8.20
C TYR A 239 25.22 -22.46 -8.01
N ASP A 240 25.63 -22.34 -6.76
CA ASP A 240 26.92 -22.73 -6.23
C ASP A 240 27.06 -24.26 -6.41
N PHE A 241 27.20 -24.70 -7.67
CA PHE A 241 27.71 -26.03 -7.97
C PHE A 241 29.20 -25.96 -7.70
N LYS A 242 29.56 -26.22 -6.44
CA LYS A 242 30.84 -26.84 -6.13
C LYS A 242 31.00 -28.03 -7.05
N LEU A 243 31.85 -27.88 -8.06
CA LEU A 243 32.48 -29.02 -8.72
C LEU A 243 33.45 -29.62 -7.70
N GLU A 244 32.93 -30.49 -6.84
CA GLU A 244 33.76 -31.57 -6.33
C GLU A 244 34.01 -32.53 -7.49
N ARG A 245 35.19 -32.43 -8.08
CA ARG A 245 36.01 -33.55 -8.55
C ARG A 245 37.44 -33.10 -8.75
#